data_AF-S4NYU7-F1
#
_entry.id   AF-S4NYU7-F1
#
_cell.length_a   1.000
_cell.length_b   1.000
_cell.length_c   1.000
_cell.angle_alpha   90.00
_cell.angle_beta   90.00
_cell.angle_gamma   90.00
#
_symmetry.space_group_name_H-M   'P 1'
#
loop_
_entity.id
_entity.type
_entity.pdbx_description
1 polymer ?
#
loop_
_entity_poly.entity_id
_entity_poly.type
_entity_poly.pdbx_seq_one_letter_code
_entity_poly.pdbx_strand_id
1 'polypeptide(L)'
;PGYGEGDTLGFLVVLPDSVNTKFTPSTYKDRPLVKFKSHLYYEDKDNIQESLNNLKLLPGSQILFFKNGVCQGTAFADIYQGCYYPTVSLHRNSTVSVNFGPNFKFPPSQEYNYRPMSEKAEEAICEQTMADLLFLSENEGKLRLDTFNL
;
A
#
# COMPACT_ATOMS: atom_id res chain seq x y z
N PRO A 1 8.11 -16.76 24.33
CA PRO A 1 9.15 -17.22 23.37
C PRO A 1 9.29 -16.21 22.21
N GLY A 2 10.52 -15.82 21.87
CA GLY A 2 10.78 -14.85 20.80
C GLY A 2 10.69 -15.43 19.38
N TYR A 3 11.06 -14.62 18.40
CA TYR A 3 11.23 -15.02 17.00
C TYR A 3 12.62 -15.64 16.77
N GLY A 4 12.70 -16.62 15.87
CA GLY A 4 13.93 -17.32 15.53
C GLY A 4 13.99 -17.71 14.06
N GLU A 5 15.13 -18.27 13.67
CA GLU A 5 15.34 -18.77 12.32
C GLU A 5 14.32 -19.87 11.97
N GLY A 6 13.82 -19.85 10.73
CA GLY A 6 12.83 -20.80 10.23
C GLY A 6 11.38 -20.47 10.57
N ASP A 7 11.13 -19.49 11.44
CA ASP A 7 9.77 -19.00 11.70
C ASP A 7 9.15 -18.40 10.43
N THR A 8 7.88 -18.72 10.23
CA THR A 8 7.03 -18.07 9.23
C THR A 8 6.10 -17.11 9.96
N LEU A 9 6.29 -15.81 9.74
CA LEU A 9 5.48 -14.77 10.36
C LEU A 9 4.33 -14.37 9.43
N GLY A 10 3.13 -14.33 9.98
CA GLY A 10 1.93 -13.82 9.31
C GLY A 10 1.53 -12.47 9.90
N PHE A 11 0.97 -11.62 9.04
CA PHE A 11 0.55 -10.27 9.41
C PHE A 11 -0.84 -10.04 8.83
N LEU A 12 -1.80 -9.71 9.69
CA LEU A 12 -3.13 -9.28 9.29
C LEU A 12 -3.30 -7.82 9.69
N VAL A 13 -3.59 -6.97 8.72
CA VAL A 13 -3.94 -5.56 8.96
C VAL A 13 -5.43 -5.39 8.71
N VAL A 14 -6.12 -4.79 9.68
CA VAL A 14 -7.54 -4.47 9.61
C VAL A 14 -7.66 -2.95 9.55
N LEU A 15 -8.12 -2.44 8.41
CA LEU A 15 -8.38 -1.03 8.18
C LEU A 15 -9.88 -0.86 7.89
N PRO A 16 -10.70 -0.44 8.86
CA PRO A 16 -12.11 -0.20 8.63
C PRO A 16 -12.33 1.01 7.72
N ASP A 17 -13.40 0.97 6.95
CA ASP A 17 -13.84 2.14 6.18
C ASP A 17 -14.26 3.29 7.10
N SER A 18 -13.97 4.50 6.65
CA SER A 18 -14.38 5.74 7.30
C SER A 18 -15.14 6.60 6.30
N VAL A 19 -15.84 7.63 6.79
CA VAL A 19 -16.52 8.62 5.94
C VAL A 19 -15.54 9.31 4.96
N ASN A 20 -14.25 9.33 5.30
CA ASN A 20 -13.20 9.95 4.48
C ASN A 20 -12.43 8.94 3.61
N THR A 21 -12.84 7.67 3.55
CA THR A 21 -12.18 6.69 2.70
C THR A 21 -12.35 7.07 1.24
N LYS A 22 -11.24 7.36 0.56
CA LYS A 22 -11.22 7.61 -0.88
C LYS A 22 -10.99 6.29 -1.61
N PHE A 23 -11.93 5.92 -2.47
CA PHE A 23 -11.85 4.71 -3.30
C PHE A 23 -11.15 4.94 -4.64
N THR A 24 -10.92 6.20 -5.01
CA THR A 24 -10.16 6.57 -6.20
C THR A 24 -8.76 7.05 -5.79
N PRO A 25 -7.69 6.42 -6.31
CA PRO A 25 -6.34 6.91 -6.09
C PRO A 25 -6.14 8.26 -6.78
N SER A 26 -5.13 9.00 -6.33
CA SER A 26 -4.70 10.20 -7.07
C SER A 26 -4.08 9.77 -8.40
N THR A 27 -4.39 10.49 -9.47
CA THR A 27 -3.71 10.29 -10.74
C THR A 27 -2.29 10.88 -10.67
N TYR A 28 -1.38 10.33 -11.45
CA TYR A 28 -0.05 10.92 -11.65
C TYR A 28 0.04 11.72 -12.96
N LYS A 29 -1.05 11.81 -13.73
CA LYS A 29 -1.08 12.46 -15.05
C LYS A 29 -1.04 13.99 -14.98
N ASP A 30 -1.26 14.57 -13.81
CA ASP A 30 -1.05 15.99 -13.49
C ASP A 30 0.40 16.32 -13.13
N ARG A 31 1.25 15.30 -12.92
CA ARG A 31 2.63 15.44 -12.47
C ARG A 31 3.60 15.68 -13.63
N PRO A 32 4.75 16.36 -13.39
CA PRO A 32 5.78 16.52 -14.39
C PRO A 32 6.31 15.17 -14.90
N LEU A 33 6.44 15.05 -16.22
CA LEU A 33 7.04 13.89 -16.90
C LEU A 33 8.51 14.18 -17.20
N VAL A 34 9.41 13.36 -16.69
CA VAL A 34 10.86 13.53 -16.84
C VAL A 34 11.51 12.34 -17.56
N LYS A 35 12.55 12.60 -18.34
CA LYS A 35 13.34 11.56 -19.03
C LYS A 35 14.64 11.30 -18.27
N PHE A 36 14.83 10.07 -17.80
CA PHE A 36 16.06 9.64 -17.12
C PHE A 36 16.54 8.29 -17.67
N LYS A 37 17.82 8.19 -18.04
CA LYS A 37 18.43 6.98 -18.65
C LYS A 37 17.55 6.35 -19.75
N SER A 38 17.04 7.17 -20.66
CA SER A 38 16.15 6.77 -21.78
C SER A 38 14.76 6.23 -21.40
N HIS A 39 14.35 6.34 -20.13
CA HIS A 39 13.01 5.99 -19.66
C HIS A 39 12.26 7.24 -19.20
N LEU A 40 10.93 7.18 -19.20
CA LEU A 40 10.04 8.27 -18.77
C LEU A 40 9.47 7.96 -17.38
N TYR A 41 9.46 8.96 -16.50
CA TYR A 41 8.97 8.85 -15.13
C TYR A 41 8.10 10.06 -14.78
N TYR A 42 7.09 9.86 -13.94
CA TYR A 42 6.38 10.95 -13.29
C TYR A 42 7.07 11.29 -11.97
N GLU A 43 7.28 12.59 -11.71
CA GLU A 43 7.84 13.07 -10.45
C GLU A 43 6.71 13.49 -9.50
N ASP A 44 6.64 12.87 -8.33
CA ASP A 44 5.74 13.26 -7.25
C ASP A 44 6.54 13.74 -6.04
N LYS A 45 5.97 14.69 -5.28
CA LYS A 45 6.61 15.24 -4.07
C LYS A 45 5.88 14.78 -2.83
N ASP A 46 6.61 14.16 -1.91
CA ASP A 46 6.05 13.78 -0.62
C ASP A 46 5.90 15.00 0.29
N ASN A 47 4.67 15.31 0.69
CA ASN A 47 4.38 16.35 1.67
C ASN A 47 4.47 15.82 3.11
N ILE A 48 5.65 15.30 3.49
CA ILE A 48 5.85 14.58 4.77
C ILE A 48 5.35 15.38 5.98
N GLN A 49 5.69 16.66 6.09
CA GLN A 49 5.29 17.49 7.24
C GLN A 49 3.78 17.68 7.33
N GLU A 50 3.13 17.91 6.20
CA GLU A 50 1.68 18.04 6.14
C GLU A 50 0.99 16.74 6.51
N SER A 51 1.48 15.59 6.01
CA SER A 51 0.98 14.27 6.36
C SER A 51 1.11 14.01 7.87
N LEU A 52 2.25 14.34 8.47
CA LEU A 52 2.48 14.20 9.91
C LEU A 52 1.51 15.06 10.74
N ASN A 53 1.27 16.32 10.32
CA ASN A 53 0.36 17.24 11.01
C ASN A 53 -1.12 16.79 10.91
N ASN A 54 -1.47 16.02 9.89
CA ASN A 54 -2.82 15.56 9.61
C ASN A 54 -3.10 14.10 10.05
N LEU A 55 -2.18 13.48 10.81
CA LEU A 55 -2.37 12.14 11.35
C LEU A 55 -3.56 12.10 12.31
N LYS A 56 -4.50 11.20 12.04
CA LYS A 56 -5.65 10.93 12.90
C LYS A 56 -5.73 9.43 13.14
N LEU A 57 -6.03 9.03 14.37
CA LEU A 57 -6.25 7.62 14.67
C LEU A 57 -7.48 7.13 13.90
N LEU A 58 -7.47 5.86 13.50
CA LEU A 58 -8.58 5.16 12.87
C LEU A 58 -9.16 4.16 13.88
N PRO A 59 -10.24 4.52 14.60
CA PRO A 59 -10.79 3.64 15.63
C PRO A 59 -11.22 2.28 15.07
N GLY A 60 -10.89 1.20 15.78
CA GLY A 60 -11.19 -0.17 15.38
C GLY A 60 -10.22 -0.75 14.34
N SER A 61 -9.22 0.02 13.90
CA SER A 61 -8.10 -0.52 13.13
C SER A 61 -7.14 -1.30 14.01
N GLN A 62 -6.50 -2.31 13.45
CA GLN A 62 -5.54 -3.13 14.20
C GLN A 62 -4.59 -3.90 13.30
N ILE A 63 -3.44 -4.27 13.85
CA ILE A 63 -2.46 -5.17 13.25
C ILE A 63 -2.32 -6.39 14.15
N LEU A 64 -2.55 -7.59 13.62
CA LEU A 64 -2.38 -8.86 14.32
C LEU A 64 -1.15 -9.59 13.79
N PHE A 65 -0.41 -10.23 14.70
CA PHE A 65 0.76 -11.03 14.37
C PHE A 65 0.47 -12.52 14.52
N PHE A 66 1.09 -13.30 13.66
CA PHE A 66 1.01 -14.75 13.67
C PHE A 66 2.41 -15.34 13.59
N LYS A 67 2.65 -16.41 14.34
CA LYS A 67 3.88 -17.20 14.26
C LYS A 67 3.51 -18.64 13.91
N ASN A 68 3.96 -19.09 12.73
CA ASN A 68 3.68 -20.42 12.21
C ASN A 68 2.18 -20.77 12.21
N GLY A 69 1.33 -19.79 11.83
CA GLY A 69 -0.13 -19.93 11.80
C GLY A 69 -0.85 -19.65 13.13
N VAL A 70 -0.13 -19.58 14.26
CA VAL A 70 -0.74 -19.30 15.56
C VAL A 70 -0.80 -17.80 15.82
N CYS A 71 -2.00 -17.28 16.11
CA CYS A 71 -2.21 -15.87 16.45
C CYS A 71 -1.48 -15.52 17.77
N GLN A 72 -0.69 -14.46 17.75
CA GLN A 72 0.02 -13.92 18.92
C GLN A 72 -0.72 -12.74 19.55
N GLY A 73 -1.87 -12.35 19.00
CA GLY A 73 -2.68 -11.23 19.44
C GLY A 73 -2.45 -9.95 18.64
N THR A 74 -3.10 -8.88 19.11
CA THR A 74 -3.03 -7.54 18.51
C THR A 74 -1.69 -6.88 18.87
N ALA A 75 -0.87 -6.62 17.85
CA ALA A 75 0.40 -5.91 17.99
C ALA A 75 0.17 -4.40 18.13
N PHE A 76 -0.77 -3.85 17.35
CA PHE A 76 -1.15 -2.44 17.39
C PHE A 76 -2.65 -2.31 17.22
N ALA A 77 -3.28 -1.42 17.99
CA ALA A 77 -4.69 -1.07 17.90
C ALA A 77 -4.83 0.44 17.65
N ASP A 78 -5.93 0.83 17.01
CA ASP A 78 -6.27 2.22 16.69
C ASP A 78 -5.11 2.95 15.97
N ILE A 79 -4.52 2.32 14.94
CA ILE A 79 -3.44 2.90 14.15
C ILE A 79 -3.92 4.13 13.36
N TYR A 80 -2.99 4.96 12.89
CA TYR A 80 -3.35 6.15 12.13
C TYR A 80 -4.05 5.80 10.81
N GLN A 81 -5.03 6.60 10.40
CA GLN A 81 -5.65 6.50 9.08
C GLN A 81 -4.60 6.72 7.98
N GLY A 82 -4.71 5.97 6.88
CA GLY A 82 -3.83 6.14 5.72
C GLY A 82 -3.63 4.86 4.92
N CYS A 83 -2.80 4.96 3.90
CA CYS A 83 -2.37 3.83 3.07
C CYS A 83 -1.15 3.18 3.71
N TYR A 84 -1.24 1.88 4.01
CA TYR A 84 -0.14 1.10 4.57
C TYR A 84 0.43 0.17 3.52
N TYR A 85 1.76 0.08 3.47
CA TYR A 85 2.48 -0.83 2.58
C TYR A 85 3.27 -1.83 3.42
N PRO A 86 3.21 -3.14 3.10
CA PRO A 86 4.02 -4.12 3.79
C PRO A 86 5.50 -3.79 3.57
N THR A 87 6.23 -3.62 4.66
CA THR A 87 7.62 -3.14 4.65
C THR A 87 8.52 -4.15 5.34
N VAL A 88 9.68 -4.40 4.73
CA VAL A 88 10.72 -5.27 5.26
C VAL A 88 11.98 -4.45 5.46
N SER A 89 12.54 -4.49 6.67
CA SER A 89 13.85 -3.91 6.99
C SER A 89 14.85 -5.03 7.22
N LEU A 90 16.04 -4.90 6.61
CA LEU A 90 17.10 -5.90 6.66
C LEU A 90 18.29 -5.36 7.46
N HIS A 91 18.91 -6.20 8.28
CA HIS A 91 20.11 -5.84 9.05
C HIS A 91 21.19 -6.91 8.87
N ARG A 92 22.39 -6.48 8.47
CA ARG A 92 23.54 -7.36 8.17
C ARG A 92 23.17 -8.39 7.09
N ASN A 93 23.58 -9.64 7.26
CA ASN A 93 23.41 -10.71 6.28
C ASN A 93 22.06 -11.45 6.43
N SER A 94 21.00 -10.75 6.80
CA SER A 94 19.66 -11.33 6.93
C SER A 94 19.06 -11.64 5.56
N THR A 95 18.50 -12.84 5.40
CA THR A 95 17.73 -13.22 4.22
C THR A 95 16.30 -13.53 4.64
N VAL A 96 15.34 -12.95 3.92
CA VAL A 96 13.91 -13.19 4.14
C VAL A 96 13.21 -13.40 2.81
N SER A 97 12.19 -14.24 2.82
CA SER A 97 11.29 -14.47 1.69
C SER A 97 9.90 -13.96 2.04
N VAL A 98 9.29 -13.20 1.14
CA VAL A 98 7.92 -12.71 1.30
C VAL A 98 6.93 -13.55 0.48
N ASN A 99 5.73 -13.75 1.01
CA ASN A 99 4.63 -14.40 0.33
C ASN A 99 3.38 -13.52 0.46
N PHE A 100 2.93 -12.93 -0.64
CA PHE A 100 1.79 -12.03 -0.68
C PHE A 100 0.45 -12.74 -0.92
N GLY A 101 0.47 -14.07 -0.97
CA GLY A 101 -0.68 -14.91 -1.29
C GLY A 101 -0.80 -15.22 -2.79
N PRO A 102 -1.88 -15.90 -3.21
CA PRO A 102 -2.98 -16.40 -2.37
C PRO A 102 -2.61 -17.67 -1.59
N ASN A 103 -1.55 -18.38 -1.99
CA ASN A 103 -1.15 -19.66 -1.42
C ASN A 103 -0.22 -19.48 -0.21
N PHE A 104 -0.80 -19.29 0.97
CA PHE A 104 -0.04 -19.15 2.22
C PHE A 104 0.45 -20.49 2.75
N LYS A 105 1.66 -20.50 3.33
CA LYS A 105 2.19 -21.66 4.05
C LYS A 105 1.36 -21.99 5.30
N PHE A 106 0.90 -20.95 5.98
CA PHE A 106 -0.01 -21.04 7.13
C PHE A 106 -1.15 -20.04 6.92
N PRO A 107 -2.26 -20.43 6.27
CA PRO A 107 -3.40 -19.54 6.07
C PRO A 107 -4.06 -19.18 7.41
N PRO A 108 -4.56 -17.94 7.58
CA PRO A 108 -5.39 -17.57 8.72
C PRO A 108 -6.61 -18.50 8.88
N SER A 109 -7.07 -18.72 10.11
CA SER A 109 -8.30 -19.49 10.37
C SER A 109 -9.51 -18.85 9.71
N GLN A 110 -10.57 -19.63 9.49
CA GLN A 110 -11.82 -19.18 8.85
C GLN A 110 -12.55 -18.09 9.64
N GLU A 111 -12.15 -17.83 10.88
CA GLU A 111 -12.69 -16.76 11.73
C GLU A 111 -12.26 -15.36 11.28
N TYR A 112 -11.14 -15.27 10.54
CA TYR A 112 -10.64 -13.99 10.02
C TYR A 112 -11.16 -13.76 8.60
N ASN A 113 -11.83 -12.63 8.39
CA ASN A 113 -12.08 -12.13 7.04
C ASN A 113 -10.81 -11.43 6.53
N TYR A 114 -10.19 -11.97 5.48
CA TYR A 114 -8.96 -11.43 4.92
C TYR A 114 -8.92 -11.58 3.41
N ARG A 115 -8.12 -10.73 2.77
CA ARG A 115 -7.77 -10.80 1.35
C ARG A 115 -6.24 -10.83 1.22
N PRO A 116 -5.67 -11.66 0.34
CA PRO A 116 -4.23 -11.67 0.10
C PRO A 116 -3.77 -10.35 -0.53
N MET A 117 -2.53 -9.95 -0.26
CA MET A 117 -1.96 -8.72 -0.82
C MET A 117 -1.80 -8.82 -2.36
N SER A 118 -1.66 -10.03 -2.91
CA SER A 118 -1.65 -10.26 -4.36
C SER A 118 -2.92 -9.74 -5.05
N GLU A 119 -4.08 -9.92 -4.42
CA GLU A 119 -5.36 -9.44 -4.95
C GLU A 119 -5.44 -7.91 -4.91
N LYS A 120 -4.98 -7.28 -3.82
CA LYS A 120 -4.95 -5.82 -3.73
C LYS A 120 -4.02 -5.19 -4.78
N ALA A 121 -2.93 -5.86 -5.15
CA ALA A 121 -2.04 -5.40 -6.21
C ALA A 121 -2.75 -5.33 -7.57
N GLU A 122 -3.57 -6.34 -7.90
CA GLU A 122 -4.39 -6.34 -9.12
C GLU A 122 -5.44 -5.25 -9.10
N GLU A 123 -6.16 -5.09 -7.97
CA GLU A 123 -7.12 -4.00 -7.80
C GLU A 123 -6.49 -2.62 -7.96
N ALA A 124 -5.31 -2.40 -7.39
CA ALA A 124 -4.62 -1.12 -7.47
C ALA A 124 -4.30 -0.73 -8.92
N ILE A 125 -3.98 -1.70 -9.79
CA ILE A 125 -3.75 -1.44 -11.22
C ILE A 125 -5.05 -0.95 -11.88
N CYS A 126 -6.17 -1.61 -11.61
CA CYS A 126 -7.48 -1.22 -12.13
C CYS A 126 -7.91 0.15 -11.61
N GLU A 127 -7.79 0.39 -10.30
CA GLU A 127 -8.09 1.67 -9.64
C GLU A 127 -7.27 2.82 -10.24
N GLN A 128 -5.96 2.62 -10.42
CA GLN A 128 -5.09 3.62 -11.02
C GLN A 128 -5.45 3.89 -12.48
N THR A 129 -5.75 2.84 -13.25
CA THR A 129 -6.16 2.98 -14.66
C THR A 129 -7.45 3.79 -14.77
N MET A 130 -8.43 3.54 -13.90
CA MET A 130 -9.66 4.32 -13.86
C MET A 130 -9.41 5.78 -13.46
N ALA A 131 -8.57 6.03 -12.45
CA ALA A 131 -8.21 7.39 -12.05
C ALA A 131 -7.55 8.19 -13.20
N ASP A 132 -6.66 7.53 -13.94
CA ASP A 132 -6.00 8.13 -15.10
C ASP A 132 -6.98 8.39 -16.26
N LEU A 133 -7.89 7.46 -16.54
CA LEU A 133 -8.93 7.64 -17.57
C LEU A 133 -9.85 8.81 -17.25
N LEU A 134 -10.30 8.92 -15.99
CA LEU A 134 -11.12 10.03 -15.53
C LEU A 134 -10.40 11.36 -15.73
N PHE A 135 -9.14 11.46 -15.28
CA PHE A 135 -8.34 12.67 -15.44
C PHE A 135 -8.16 13.06 -16.91
N LEU A 136 -7.82 12.10 -17.77
CA LEU A 136 -7.60 12.37 -19.19
C LEU A 136 -8.89 12.83 -19.87
N SER A 137 -10.03 12.22 -19.52
CA SER A 137 -11.34 12.61 -20.05
C SER A 137 -11.74 14.02 -19.62
N GLU A 138 -11.46 14.42 -18.37
CA GLU A 138 -11.76 15.76 -17.86
C GLU A 138 -10.88 16.86 -18.47
N ASN A 139 -9.66 16.49 -18.90
CA ASN A 139 -8.64 17.39 -19.42
C ASN A 139 -8.45 17.30 -20.93
N GLU A 140 -9.38 16.66 -21.64
CA GLU A 140 -9.35 16.52 -23.10
C GLU A 140 -9.17 17.90 -23.79
N GLY A 141 -8.23 17.99 -24.73
CA GLY A 141 -7.91 19.24 -25.44
C GLY A 141 -7.08 20.28 -24.67
N LYS A 142 -6.86 20.09 -23.36
CA LYS A 142 -6.00 20.95 -22.53
C LYS A 142 -4.59 20.39 -22.31
N LEU A 143 -4.40 19.11 -22.62
CA LEU A 143 -3.10 18.43 -22.54
C LEU A 143 -2.19 18.90 -23.67
N ARG A 144 -1.40 19.96 -23.43
CA ARG A 144 -0.41 20.45 -24.40
C ARG A 144 0.93 19.75 -24.19
N LEU A 145 1.40 19.07 -25.23
CA LEU A 145 2.75 18.49 -25.32
C LEU A 145 3.83 19.57 -25.59
N ASP A 146 3.42 20.78 -25.98
CA ASP A 146 4.35 21.81 -26.50
C ASP A 146 5.23 22.48 -25.43
N THR A 147 5.05 22.14 -24.15
CA THR A 147 5.92 22.64 -23.06
C THR A 147 7.23 21.85 -22.95
N PHE A 148 7.43 20.79 -23.76
CA PHE A 148 8.60 19.91 -23.69
C PHE A 148 9.64 20.14 -24.81
N ASN A 149 9.66 21.32 -25.43
CA ASN A 149 10.80 21.72 -26.26
C ASN A 149 12.01 22.02 -25.37
N LEU A 150 12.92 21.05 -25.31
CA LEU A 150 14.28 21.15 -24.77
C LEU A 150 15.24 21.58 -25.90
#